data_AF-A0A2S5QXX3-F1
#
_entry.id   AF-A0A2S5QXX3-F1
#
_cell.length_a   1.000
_cell.length_b   1.000
_cell.length_c   1.000
_cell.angle_alpha   90.00
_cell.angle_beta   90.00
_cell.angle_gamma   90.00
#
_symmetry.space_group_name_H-M   'P 1'
#
loop_
_entity.id
_entity.type
_entity.pdbx_description
1 polymer ?
#
loop_
_entity_poly.entity_id
_entity_poly.type
_entity_poly.pdbx_seq_one_letter_code
_entity_poly.pdbx_strand_id
1 'polypeptide(L)'
;DGGIQVTGPGRLHVTANKDIDLGTSDGIRSLGNLYNPFLPAQGADLFVQAGAAAVADFEGILSAYVDPSSIYSSIYLPQLTQLIRTRTGDSSIDSTQALTAFRQLDKESQTGFINSVYFAELRAGGRDALDVNNSSFGDYSRSQRAILTMFPTFAQPETTQSLLASTGSIMNGFESIGNEEVSNPGDLSLFYSQIRSESGGAIEILVPGGLINAGLAVASDIAKPDSELGIVTLRGGDLLGFVRDDFLVNQSRVFTLGGSDLLLYSALGSIDAGRGAKTASSTPPPLITIQNGQVTFDFSGAVTGSGIAALTSTGGVPGRASLFAPYGEINAGEAGIRSAGDIDLGARVIIGADNIKVGGTSTGLPVASTGAAGLTAPASSDPTAQNKQGSEIAESAKTDGNKLAALPSLITVEVISLGDESTSVAPATATTPKPNAAEDKAKKDNKP
;
A
#
# COMPACT_ATOMS: atom_id res chain seq x y z
N ASP A 1 -9.68 -24.79 18.53
CA ASP A 1 -8.30 -24.32 18.66
C ASP A 1 -7.45 -24.89 17.53
N GLY A 2 -7.57 -24.29 16.34
CA GLY A 2 -6.78 -24.65 15.17
C GLY A 2 -5.90 -23.47 14.79
N GLY A 3 -4.67 -23.73 14.36
CA GLY A 3 -3.72 -22.71 13.93
C GLY A 3 -2.53 -23.35 13.24
N ILE A 4 -1.77 -22.56 12.47
CA ILE A 4 -0.56 -23.01 11.79
C ILE A 4 0.64 -22.50 12.58
N GLN A 5 1.53 -23.39 13.01
CA GLN A 5 2.75 -23.03 13.70
C GLN A 5 3.95 -23.64 12.99
N VAL A 6 4.98 -22.83 12.75
CA VAL A 6 6.24 -23.25 12.15
C VAL A 6 7.42 -22.87 13.07
N THR A 7 8.41 -23.76 13.16
CA THR A 7 9.62 -23.57 13.97
C THR A 7 10.86 -23.70 13.07
N GLY A 8 11.93 -22.98 13.43
CA GLY A 8 13.15 -22.88 12.63
C GLY A 8 13.06 -21.91 11.44
N PRO A 9 14.15 -21.76 10.68
CA PRO A 9 14.21 -20.88 9.52
C PRO A 9 13.56 -21.52 8.29
N GLY A 10 13.28 -20.70 7.28
CA GLY A 10 12.65 -21.14 6.02
C GLY A 10 11.54 -20.18 5.64
N ARG A 11 10.57 -20.66 4.86
CA ARG A 11 9.40 -19.89 4.46
C ARG A 11 8.15 -20.77 4.50
N LEU A 12 7.09 -20.26 5.12
CA LEU A 12 5.77 -20.87 5.14
C LEU A 12 4.88 -20.14 4.12
N HIS A 13 4.35 -20.88 3.16
CA HIS A 13 3.42 -20.36 2.15
C HIS A 13 2.00 -20.75 2.53
N VAL A 14 1.12 -19.75 2.67
CA VAL A 14 -0.32 -19.93 2.88
C VAL A 14 -1.05 -19.23 1.75
N THR A 15 -1.47 -20.01 0.76
CA THR A 15 -2.09 -19.49 -0.47
C THR A 15 -3.51 -20.03 -0.63
N ALA A 16 -4.47 -19.16 -0.92
CA ALA A 16 -5.83 -19.55 -1.29
C ALA A 16 -6.23 -18.88 -2.59
N ASN A 17 -6.96 -19.61 -3.45
CA ASN A 17 -7.43 -19.08 -4.72
C ASN A 17 -8.44 -17.93 -4.57
N LYS A 18 -9.18 -17.90 -3.45
CA LYS A 18 -10.13 -16.85 -3.07
C LYS A 18 -9.75 -16.31 -1.68
N ASP A 19 -10.63 -16.45 -0.70
CA ASP A 19 -10.47 -15.84 0.60
C ASP A 19 -9.60 -16.69 1.54
N ILE A 20 -8.88 -16.00 2.42
CA ILE A 20 -8.30 -16.59 3.63
C ILE A 20 -9.04 -15.97 4.81
N ASP A 21 -9.93 -16.75 5.42
CA ASP A 21 -10.60 -16.37 6.67
C ASP A 21 -10.00 -17.15 7.83
N LEU A 22 -9.25 -16.44 8.69
CA LEU A 22 -8.69 -17.03 9.90
C LEU A 22 -9.67 -17.05 11.07
N GLY A 23 -10.85 -16.41 10.96
CA GLY A 23 -11.92 -16.45 11.96
C GLY A 23 -11.43 -16.22 13.39
N THR A 24 -11.75 -17.16 14.28
CA THR A 24 -11.29 -17.22 15.68
C THR A 24 -10.12 -18.18 15.91
N SER A 25 -9.40 -18.56 14.85
CA SER A 25 -8.26 -19.47 14.92
C SER A 25 -7.07 -18.86 15.68
N ASP A 26 -6.13 -19.69 16.12
CA ASP A 26 -4.88 -19.23 16.74
C ASP A 26 -3.91 -18.57 15.73
N GLY A 27 -4.32 -18.54 14.45
CA GLY A 27 -3.67 -17.82 13.39
C GLY A 27 -2.47 -18.57 12.82
N ILE A 28 -1.58 -17.80 12.19
CA ILE A 28 -0.35 -18.27 11.56
C ILE A 28 0.82 -17.74 12.38
N ARG A 29 1.67 -18.62 12.91
CA ARG A 29 2.76 -18.22 13.79
C ARG A 29 4.10 -18.84 13.37
N SER A 30 5.12 -17.99 13.30
CA SER A 30 6.53 -18.37 13.15
C SER A 30 7.26 -18.16 14.47
N LEU A 31 7.83 -19.22 15.02
CA LEU A 31 8.35 -19.23 16.39
C LEU A 31 9.88 -19.30 16.47
N GLY A 32 10.57 -19.59 15.36
CA GLY A 32 12.02 -19.82 15.38
C GLY A 32 12.39 -20.98 16.31
N ASN A 33 13.33 -20.75 17.23
CA ASN A 33 13.82 -21.76 18.17
C ASN A 33 13.14 -21.76 19.55
N LEU A 34 12.03 -21.02 19.72
CA LEU A 34 11.36 -20.87 21.02
C LEU A 34 10.90 -22.21 21.63
N TYR A 35 10.48 -23.17 20.80
CA TYR A 35 10.14 -24.52 21.27
C TYR A 35 11.32 -25.50 21.20
N ASN A 36 12.24 -25.28 20.28
CA ASN A 36 13.38 -26.16 20.07
C ASN A 36 14.68 -25.35 20.03
N PRO A 37 15.41 -25.24 21.16
CA PRO A 37 16.62 -24.42 21.25
C PRO A 37 17.77 -24.94 20.38
N PHE A 38 17.67 -26.15 19.82
CA PHE A 38 18.65 -26.69 18.88
C PHE A 38 18.49 -26.12 17.45
N LEU A 39 17.40 -25.40 17.17
CA LEU A 39 17.22 -24.71 15.89
C LEU A 39 17.89 -23.33 15.90
N PRO A 40 18.25 -22.79 14.72
CA PRO A 40 18.65 -21.39 14.59
C PRO A 40 17.60 -20.44 15.19
N ALA A 41 18.06 -19.34 15.77
CA ALA A 41 17.18 -18.34 16.39
C ALA A 41 16.18 -17.74 15.39
N GLN A 42 16.55 -17.61 14.13
CA GLN A 42 15.70 -17.06 13.07
C GLN A 42 14.47 -17.96 12.82
N GLY A 43 13.29 -17.35 12.85
CA GLY A 43 12.03 -17.94 12.43
C GLY A 43 11.84 -17.95 10.92
N ALA A 44 10.89 -18.76 10.46
CA ALA A 44 10.49 -18.79 9.07
C ALA A 44 9.79 -17.49 8.67
N ASP A 45 9.99 -17.06 7.42
CA ASP A 45 9.19 -16.03 6.78
C ASP A 45 7.76 -16.54 6.57
N LEU A 46 6.78 -15.68 6.73
CA LEU A 46 5.36 -15.98 6.52
C LEU A 46 4.91 -15.29 5.23
N PHE A 47 4.58 -16.08 4.21
CA PHE A 47 3.98 -15.59 2.99
C PHE A 47 2.50 -15.98 2.94
N VAL A 48 1.61 -14.98 2.91
CA VAL A 48 0.16 -15.16 2.90
C VAL A 48 -0.42 -14.52 1.64
N GLN A 49 -1.09 -15.31 0.82
CA GLN A 49 -1.71 -14.83 -0.42
C GLN A 49 -3.16 -15.29 -0.52
N ALA A 50 -4.09 -14.33 -0.37
CA ALA A 50 -5.48 -14.52 -0.77
C ALA A 50 -5.63 -14.10 -2.25
N GLY A 51 -6.62 -14.65 -2.95
CA GLY A 51 -6.85 -14.36 -4.36
C GLY A 51 -5.74 -14.90 -5.27
N ALA A 52 -5.06 -16.00 -4.90
CA ALA A 52 -3.94 -16.58 -5.65
C ALA A 52 -4.33 -17.09 -7.05
N ALA A 53 -5.62 -17.14 -7.38
CA ALA A 53 -6.08 -17.35 -8.74
C ALA A 53 -5.75 -16.17 -9.67
N ALA A 54 -5.44 -14.98 -9.12
CA ALA A 54 -4.64 -13.99 -9.82
C ALA A 54 -3.21 -14.54 -9.95
N VAL A 55 -2.96 -15.23 -11.06
CA VAL A 55 -1.70 -15.93 -11.31
C VAL A 55 -0.58 -14.89 -11.39
N ALA A 56 0.33 -14.95 -10.43
CA ALA A 56 1.50 -14.10 -10.43
C ALA A 56 2.42 -14.47 -11.60
N ASP A 57 2.84 -13.47 -12.38
CA ASP A 57 3.74 -13.63 -13.53
C ASP A 57 5.19 -13.37 -13.13
N PHE A 58 5.82 -14.45 -12.67
CA PHE A 58 7.21 -14.42 -12.21
C PHE A 58 8.18 -14.14 -13.36
N GLU A 59 7.89 -14.66 -14.56
CA GLU A 59 8.74 -14.41 -15.73
C GLU A 59 8.57 -12.97 -16.22
N GLY A 60 7.37 -12.39 -16.10
CA GLY A 60 7.12 -10.96 -16.28
C GLY A 60 8.03 -10.10 -15.41
N ILE A 61 8.11 -10.41 -14.10
CA ILE A 61 9.01 -9.69 -13.18
C ILE A 61 10.49 -9.89 -13.53
N LEU A 62 10.90 -11.13 -13.82
CA LEU A 62 12.29 -11.40 -14.24
C LEU A 62 12.66 -10.61 -15.50
N SER A 63 11.81 -10.65 -16.51
CA SER A 63 12.03 -9.96 -17.78
C SER A 63 12.04 -8.44 -17.62
N ALA A 64 11.12 -7.88 -16.82
CA ALA A 64 10.99 -6.45 -16.66
C ALA A 64 12.08 -5.83 -15.77
N TYR A 65 12.55 -6.53 -14.74
CA TYR A 65 13.41 -5.94 -13.69
C TYR A 65 14.79 -6.57 -13.55
N VAL A 66 14.97 -7.84 -13.95
CA VAL A 66 16.17 -8.61 -13.59
C VAL A 66 17.01 -8.98 -14.80
N ASP A 67 16.37 -9.25 -15.95
CA ASP A 67 17.02 -9.62 -17.19
C ASP A 67 18.11 -8.60 -17.57
N PRO A 68 19.28 -9.01 -18.11
CA PRO A 68 20.35 -8.10 -18.49
C PRO A 68 19.93 -6.96 -19.44
N SER A 69 18.84 -7.14 -20.19
CA SER A 69 18.27 -6.12 -21.06
C SER A 69 17.44 -5.05 -20.32
N SER A 70 17.04 -5.30 -19.08
CA SER A 70 16.29 -4.36 -18.24
C SER A 70 17.16 -3.18 -17.80
N ILE A 71 16.54 -2.00 -17.72
CA ILE A 71 17.15 -0.79 -17.14
C ILE A 71 17.42 -0.96 -15.62
N TYR A 72 16.70 -1.86 -14.95
CA TYR A 72 16.84 -2.14 -13.52
C TYR A 72 17.81 -3.30 -13.22
N SER A 73 18.39 -3.91 -14.26
CA SER A 73 19.31 -5.05 -14.13
C SER A 73 20.46 -4.77 -13.17
N SER A 74 21.03 -3.56 -13.22
CA SER A 74 22.12 -3.14 -12.33
C SER A 74 21.77 -3.17 -10.84
N ILE A 75 20.48 -3.13 -10.49
CA ILE A 75 19.97 -3.18 -9.11
C ILE A 75 19.72 -4.62 -8.69
N TYR A 76 18.97 -5.38 -9.48
CA TYR A 76 18.42 -6.67 -9.06
C TYR A 76 19.26 -7.88 -9.50
N LEU A 77 19.93 -7.82 -10.66
CA LEU A 77 20.73 -8.94 -11.16
C LEU A 77 21.90 -9.30 -10.22
N PRO A 78 22.62 -8.34 -9.58
CA PRO A 78 23.61 -8.66 -8.57
C PRO A 78 23.03 -9.35 -7.33
N GLN A 79 21.83 -8.93 -6.90
CA GLN A 79 21.14 -9.54 -5.75
C GLN A 79 20.74 -10.98 -6.05
N LEU A 80 20.20 -11.24 -7.25
CA LEU A 80 19.89 -12.58 -7.72
C LEU A 80 21.14 -13.46 -7.76
N THR A 81 22.23 -12.91 -8.30
CA THR A 81 23.52 -13.61 -8.39
C THR A 81 24.00 -14.02 -7.00
N GLN A 82 23.93 -13.10 -6.03
CA GLN A 82 24.32 -13.38 -4.65
C GLN A 82 23.43 -14.46 -3.99
N LEU A 83 22.13 -14.44 -4.26
CA LEU A 83 21.20 -15.46 -3.76
C LEU A 83 21.58 -16.85 -4.25
N ILE A 84 21.82 -17.01 -5.56
CA ILE A 84 22.20 -18.31 -6.14
C ILE A 84 23.56 -18.78 -5.64
N ARG A 85 24.55 -17.89 -5.54
CA ARG A 85 25.87 -18.23 -4.95
C ARG A 85 25.74 -18.72 -3.51
N THR A 86 24.92 -18.06 -2.71
CA THR A 86 24.67 -18.45 -1.31
C THR A 86 23.96 -19.80 -1.22
N ARG A 87 22.97 -20.03 -2.09
CA ARG A 87 22.20 -21.29 -2.12
C ARG A 87 23.05 -22.49 -2.59
N THR A 88 23.91 -22.29 -3.58
CA THR A 88 24.74 -23.36 -4.16
C THR A 88 26.07 -23.55 -3.44
N GLY A 89 26.54 -22.54 -2.71
CA GLY A 89 27.89 -22.50 -2.14
C GLY A 89 28.98 -22.23 -3.17
N ASP A 90 28.63 -21.90 -4.41
CA ASP A 90 29.57 -21.64 -5.51
C ASP A 90 29.65 -20.14 -5.80
N SER A 91 30.75 -19.50 -5.40
CA SER A 91 30.98 -18.07 -5.63
C SER A 91 31.39 -17.73 -7.07
N SER A 92 31.69 -18.72 -7.91
CA SER A 92 32.17 -18.51 -9.29
C SER A 92 31.06 -18.28 -10.31
N ILE A 93 29.81 -18.59 -9.95
CA ILE A 93 28.62 -18.41 -10.81
C ILE A 93 28.51 -16.96 -11.27
N ASP A 94 28.48 -16.73 -12.58
CA ASP A 94 28.23 -15.41 -13.16
C ASP A 94 26.73 -15.04 -13.19
N SER A 95 26.40 -13.79 -13.54
CA SER A 95 25.02 -13.32 -13.49
C SER A 95 24.09 -13.98 -14.52
N THR A 96 24.60 -14.37 -15.69
CA THR A 96 23.81 -15.06 -16.72
C THR A 96 23.50 -16.50 -16.30
N GLN A 97 24.50 -17.17 -15.72
CA GLN A 97 24.36 -18.49 -15.14
C GLN A 97 23.40 -18.46 -13.95
N ALA A 98 23.50 -17.45 -13.07
CA ALA A 98 22.60 -17.29 -11.93
C ALA A 98 21.13 -17.12 -12.38
N LEU A 99 20.86 -16.28 -13.37
CA LEU A 99 19.50 -16.10 -13.91
C LEU A 99 18.97 -17.40 -14.52
N THR A 100 19.81 -18.12 -15.27
CA THR A 100 19.44 -19.41 -15.86
C THR A 100 19.12 -20.44 -14.77
N ALA A 101 19.97 -20.55 -13.74
CA ALA A 101 19.76 -21.45 -12.62
C ALA A 101 18.49 -21.10 -11.83
N PHE A 102 18.22 -19.81 -11.62
CA PHE A 102 17.03 -19.34 -10.93
C PHE A 102 15.75 -19.69 -11.69
N ARG A 103 15.71 -19.50 -13.01
CA ARG A 103 14.56 -19.86 -13.87
C ARG A 103 14.21 -21.36 -13.81
N GLN A 104 15.17 -22.22 -13.45
CA GLN A 104 14.94 -23.66 -13.30
C GLN A 104 14.43 -24.07 -11.91
N LEU A 105 14.39 -23.15 -10.94
CA LEU A 105 13.81 -23.41 -9.63
C LEU A 105 12.29 -23.56 -9.71
N ASP A 106 11.72 -24.31 -8.77
CA ASP A 106 10.28 -24.31 -8.51
C ASP A 106 9.78 -22.92 -8.11
N LYS A 107 8.49 -22.65 -8.34
CA LYS A 107 7.89 -21.34 -8.09
C LYS A 107 8.01 -20.95 -6.62
N GLU A 108 7.86 -21.91 -5.71
CA GLU A 108 7.97 -21.70 -4.27
C GLU A 108 9.37 -21.17 -3.90
N SER A 109 10.43 -21.79 -4.44
CA SER A 109 11.82 -21.33 -4.28
C SER A 109 12.10 -19.98 -4.96
N GLN A 110 11.39 -19.63 -6.04
CA GLN A 110 11.52 -18.33 -6.71
C GLN A 110 10.80 -17.20 -5.96
N THR A 111 9.71 -17.52 -5.26
CA THR A 111 8.77 -16.54 -4.68
C THR A 111 9.48 -15.50 -3.81
N GLY A 112 10.42 -15.91 -2.95
CA GLY A 112 11.11 -14.98 -2.06
C GLY A 112 11.88 -13.89 -2.76
N PHE A 113 12.59 -14.23 -3.84
CA PHE A 113 13.31 -13.23 -4.61
C PHE A 113 12.36 -12.36 -5.44
N ILE A 114 11.37 -12.96 -6.10
CA ILE A 114 10.40 -12.22 -6.92
C ILE A 114 9.61 -11.20 -6.06
N ASN A 115 9.12 -11.62 -4.89
CA ASN A 115 8.43 -10.73 -3.97
C ASN A 115 9.35 -9.61 -3.47
N SER A 116 10.64 -9.90 -3.23
CA SER A 116 11.60 -8.87 -2.82
C SER A 116 11.78 -7.78 -3.87
N VAL A 117 11.84 -8.16 -5.16
CA VAL A 117 11.88 -7.21 -6.29
C VAL A 117 10.58 -6.43 -6.36
N TYR A 118 9.43 -7.12 -6.27
CA TYR A 118 8.12 -6.51 -6.33
C TYR A 118 7.90 -5.44 -5.24
N PHE A 119 8.13 -5.78 -3.97
CA PHE A 119 7.99 -4.82 -2.86
C PHE A 119 9.06 -3.73 -2.88
N ALA A 120 10.26 -4.00 -3.42
CA ALA A 120 11.26 -2.96 -3.65
C ALA A 120 10.76 -1.92 -4.66
N GLU A 121 10.12 -2.35 -5.76
CA GLU A 121 9.53 -1.46 -6.75
C GLU A 121 8.31 -0.70 -6.22
N LEU A 122 7.44 -1.33 -5.42
CA LEU A 122 6.35 -0.62 -4.74
C LEU A 122 6.88 0.49 -3.83
N ARG A 123 7.89 0.18 -3.02
CA ARG A 123 8.53 1.14 -2.12
C ARG A 123 9.25 2.24 -2.87
N ALA A 124 9.98 1.91 -3.92
CA ALA A 124 10.71 2.88 -4.72
C ALA A 124 9.75 3.81 -5.47
N GLY A 125 8.73 3.26 -6.14
CA GLY A 125 7.70 4.06 -6.82
C GLY A 125 6.93 4.98 -5.87
N GLY A 126 6.58 4.49 -4.68
CA GLY A 126 5.93 5.31 -3.66
C GLY A 126 6.81 6.46 -3.16
N ARG A 127 8.12 6.23 -2.96
CA ARG A 127 9.05 7.28 -2.53
C ARG A 127 9.39 8.27 -3.64
N ASP A 128 9.57 7.80 -4.86
CA ASP A 128 9.79 8.66 -6.03
C ASP A 128 8.61 9.63 -6.21
N ALA A 129 7.37 9.16 -5.97
CA ALA A 129 6.17 9.99 -6.00
C ALA A 129 6.08 11.01 -4.85
N LEU A 130 6.82 10.83 -3.76
CA LEU A 130 6.85 11.73 -2.61
C LEU A 130 8.00 12.75 -2.65
N ASP A 131 9.03 12.51 -3.46
CA ASP A 131 10.18 13.43 -3.57
C ASP A 131 9.86 14.60 -4.50
N VAL A 132 9.68 15.78 -3.91
CA VAL A 132 9.40 17.05 -4.62
C VAL A 132 10.48 17.45 -5.64
N ASN A 133 11.69 16.89 -5.52
CA ASN A 133 12.79 17.17 -6.45
C ASN A 133 12.89 16.15 -7.59
N ASN A 134 12.09 15.09 -7.54
CA ASN A 134 12.05 14.06 -8.56
C ASN A 134 11.08 14.46 -9.68
N SER A 135 11.44 14.18 -10.94
CA SER A 135 10.55 14.36 -12.09
C SER A 135 9.27 13.53 -12.01
N SER A 136 9.28 12.48 -11.19
CA SER A 136 8.15 11.60 -10.91
C SER A 136 7.34 12.03 -9.68
N PHE A 137 7.53 13.24 -9.16
CA PHE A 137 6.73 13.75 -8.04
C PHE A 137 5.23 13.65 -8.35
N GLY A 138 4.49 13.02 -7.44
CA GLY A 138 3.06 12.73 -7.59
C GLY A 138 2.72 11.58 -8.55
N ASP A 139 3.69 10.93 -9.20
CA ASP A 139 3.46 9.88 -10.20
C ASP A 139 3.83 8.48 -9.68
N TYR A 140 2.81 7.65 -9.44
CA TYR A 140 2.97 6.27 -8.96
C TYR A 140 3.12 5.24 -10.10
N SER A 141 3.36 5.69 -11.33
CA SER A 141 3.43 4.79 -12.50
C SER A 141 4.48 3.70 -12.38
N ARG A 142 5.57 3.93 -11.64
CA ARG A 142 6.61 2.91 -11.39
C ARG A 142 6.06 1.71 -10.61
N SER A 143 5.39 1.95 -9.49
CA SER A 143 4.78 0.89 -8.67
C SER A 143 3.58 0.26 -9.38
N GLN A 144 2.79 1.06 -10.11
CA GLN A 144 1.65 0.57 -10.90
C GLN A 144 2.06 -0.39 -12.01
N ARG A 145 3.16 -0.11 -12.71
CA ARG A 145 3.73 -1.05 -13.68
C ARG A 145 4.17 -2.34 -13.00
N ALA A 146 4.81 -2.27 -11.84
CA ALA A 146 5.18 -3.46 -11.08
C ALA A 146 3.94 -4.31 -10.70
N ILE A 147 2.83 -3.67 -10.33
CA ILE A 147 1.55 -4.35 -10.04
C ILE A 147 1.02 -5.07 -11.29
N LEU A 148 0.93 -4.38 -12.41
CA LEU A 148 0.43 -4.95 -13.67
C LEU A 148 1.35 -6.03 -14.23
N THR A 149 2.66 -5.91 -14.03
CA THR A 149 3.64 -6.93 -14.42
C THR A 149 3.55 -8.17 -13.50
N MET A 150 3.44 -8.00 -12.19
CA MET A 150 3.32 -9.12 -11.26
C MET A 150 1.96 -9.82 -11.41
N PHE A 151 0.89 -9.07 -11.63
CA PHE A 151 -0.47 -9.59 -11.72
C PHE A 151 -1.15 -9.13 -13.01
N PRO A 152 -0.93 -9.81 -14.14
CA PRO A 152 -1.55 -9.43 -15.41
C PRO A 152 -3.09 -9.44 -15.40
N THR A 153 -3.68 -10.28 -14.53
CA THR A 153 -5.13 -10.37 -14.29
C THR A 153 -5.66 -9.37 -13.27
N PHE A 154 -4.84 -8.39 -12.84
CA PHE A 154 -5.27 -7.29 -11.97
C PHE A 154 -6.29 -6.39 -12.67
N ALA A 155 -6.20 -6.30 -14.00
CA ALA A 155 -7.18 -5.65 -14.85
C ALA A 155 -7.53 -6.61 -16.01
N GLN A 156 -8.47 -6.19 -16.85
CA GLN A 156 -8.73 -6.87 -18.11
C GLN A 156 -7.45 -6.92 -18.96
N PRO A 157 -7.16 -8.01 -19.68
CA PRO A 157 -5.90 -8.19 -20.40
C PRO A 157 -5.57 -7.06 -21.38
N GLU A 158 -6.58 -6.50 -22.05
CA GLU A 158 -6.43 -5.38 -22.99
C GLU A 158 -6.00 -4.10 -22.26
N THR A 159 -6.60 -3.81 -21.11
CA THR A 159 -6.24 -2.68 -20.24
C THR A 159 -4.81 -2.82 -19.75
N THR A 160 -4.45 -3.99 -19.19
CA THR A 160 -3.09 -4.29 -18.72
C THR A 160 -2.06 -4.05 -19.82
N GLN A 161 -2.30 -4.60 -21.02
CA GLN A 161 -1.37 -4.47 -22.14
C GLN A 161 -1.22 -3.02 -22.61
N SER A 162 -2.33 -2.27 -22.67
CA SER A 162 -2.34 -0.85 -23.04
C SER A 162 -1.55 0.02 -22.06
N LEU A 163 -1.76 -0.19 -20.75
CA LEU A 163 -1.07 0.57 -19.71
C LEU A 163 0.43 0.24 -19.65
N LEU A 164 0.80 -1.02 -19.79
CA LEU A 164 2.21 -1.43 -19.85
C LEU A 164 2.92 -0.88 -21.09
N ALA A 165 2.23 -0.76 -22.23
CA ALA A 165 2.78 -0.19 -23.46
C ALA A 165 2.83 1.36 -23.45
N SER A 166 2.02 2.01 -22.61
CA SER A 166 2.02 3.47 -22.50
C SER A 166 3.38 4.00 -22.08
N THR A 167 3.77 5.18 -22.59
CA THR A 167 4.97 5.90 -22.16
C THR A 167 4.56 7.05 -21.25
N GLY A 168 5.31 7.28 -20.17
CA GLY A 168 4.98 8.27 -19.15
C GLY A 168 3.97 7.77 -18.12
N SER A 169 3.21 8.72 -17.56
CA SER A 169 2.29 8.44 -16.45
C SER A 169 1.10 7.60 -16.90
N ILE A 170 0.75 6.59 -16.10
CA ILE A 170 -0.41 5.72 -16.30
C ILE A 170 -1.48 5.91 -15.22
N MET A 171 -1.35 6.93 -14.37
CA MET A 171 -2.20 7.04 -13.17
C MET A 171 -3.70 7.08 -13.49
N ASN A 172 -4.14 7.89 -14.45
CA ASN A 172 -5.56 7.98 -14.79
C ASN A 172 -6.09 6.65 -15.37
N GLY A 173 -5.26 5.98 -16.17
CA GLY A 173 -5.61 4.67 -16.73
C GLY A 173 -5.64 3.59 -15.67
N PHE A 174 -4.72 3.62 -14.72
CA PHE A 174 -4.69 2.69 -13.60
C PHE A 174 -5.86 2.92 -12.62
N GLU A 175 -6.27 4.17 -12.35
CA GLU A 175 -7.47 4.48 -11.55
C GLU A 175 -8.73 3.85 -12.17
N SER A 176 -8.83 3.88 -13.51
CA SER A 176 -10.00 3.35 -14.22
C SER A 176 -10.20 1.84 -14.04
N ILE A 177 -9.13 1.08 -13.70
CA ILE A 177 -9.18 -0.35 -13.37
C ILE A 177 -10.12 -0.64 -12.18
N GLY A 178 -10.31 0.33 -11.27
CA GLY A 178 -11.23 0.19 -10.15
C GLY A 178 -12.69 -0.04 -10.56
N ASN A 179 -13.05 0.28 -11.80
CA ASN A 179 -14.40 0.05 -12.34
C ASN A 179 -14.54 -1.29 -13.08
N GLU A 180 -13.46 -2.05 -13.23
CA GLU A 180 -13.45 -3.33 -13.91
C GLU A 180 -13.78 -4.48 -12.95
N GLU A 181 -14.45 -5.52 -13.46
CA GLU A 181 -14.66 -6.74 -12.69
C GLU A 181 -13.34 -7.47 -12.42
N VAL A 182 -13.11 -7.80 -11.15
CA VAL A 182 -11.95 -8.59 -10.73
C VAL A 182 -12.19 -10.05 -11.09
N SER A 183 -11.34 -10.61 -11.96
CA SER A 183 -11.49 -12.00 -12.41
C SER A 183 -11.37 -13.03 -11.27
N ASN A 184 -10.72 -12.67 -10.17
CA ASN A 184 -10.48 -13.54 -9.01
C ASN A 184 -10.37 -12.72 -7.71
N PRO A 185 -11.48 -12.21 -7.15
CA PRO A 185 -11.43 -11.54 -5.86
C PRO A 185 -11.06 -12.55 -4.78
N GLY A 186 -10.31 -12.09 -3.80
CA GLY A 186 -9.99 -12.86 -2.62
C GLY A 186 -9.63 -11.90 -1.50
N ASP A 187 -10.25 -12.09 -0.34
CA ASP A 187 -10.04 -11.25 0.84
C ASP A 187 -9.18 -11.98 1.89
N LEU A 188 -8.43 -11.23 2.68
CA LEU A 188 -7.78 -11.74 3.89
C LEU A 188 -8.48 -11.18 5.12
N SER A 189 -9.00 -12.05 5.99
CA SER A 189 -9.75 -11.67 7.18
C SER A 189 -9.17 -12.29 8.46
N LEU A 190 -8.95 -11.45 9.47
CA LEU A 190 -8.28 -11.76 10.73
C LEU A 190 -9.15 -11.45 11.98
N PHE A 191 -10.49 -11.50 11.86
CA PHE A 191 -11.44 -11.03 12.90
C PHE A 191 -11.01 -11.28 14.36
N TYR A 192 -10.66 -12.50 14.75
CA TYR A 192 -10.11 -12.87 16.08
C TYR A 192 -8.85 -13.74 15.94
N SER A 193 -7.95 -13.32 15.06
CA SER A 193 -6.77 -14.11 14.73
C SER A 193 -5.53 -13.26 14.56
N GLN A 194 -4.42 -13.94 14.26
CA GLN A 194 -3.11 -13.33 14.13
C GLN A 194 -2.29 -13.90 12.99
N ILE A 195 -1.39 -13.08 12.47
CA ILE A 195 -0.24 -13.51 11.68
C ILE A 195 0.99 -12.97 12.39
N ARG A 196 1.83 -13.85 12.92
CA ARG A 196 2.84 -13.43 13.89
C ARG A 196 4.19 -14.09 13.67
N SER A 197 5.24 -13.29 13.69
CA SER A 197 6.63 -13.75 13.69
C SER A 197 7.30 -13.36 15.00
N GLU A 198 7.62 -14.35 15.83
CA GLU A 198 8.22 -14.12 17.15
C GLU A 198 9.73 -13.87 17.07
N SER A 199 10.39 -14.36 16.00
CA SER A 199 11.84 -14.53 15.95
C SER A 199 12.47 -14.11 14.62
N GLY A 200 12.13 -12.92 14.11
CA GLY A 200 12.88 -12.29 13.01
C GLY A 200 12.53 -12.74 11.58
N GLY A 201 11.54 -13.63 11.41
CA GLY A 201 11.00 -13.94 10.08
C GLY A 201 10.14 -12.79 9.55
N ALA A 202 10.23 -12.48 8.25
CA ALA A 202 9.40 -11.45 7.63
C ALA A 202 7.95 -11.92 7.47
N ILE A 203 7.02 -10.98 7.37
CA ILE A 203 5.62 -11.23 7.00
C ILE A 203 5.35 -10.54 5.67
N GLU A 204 5.02 -11.32 4.65
CA GLU A 204 4.65 -10.86 3.32
C GLU A 204 3.19 -11.23 3.05
N ILE A 205 2.36 -10.23 2.74
CA ILE A 205 0.93 -10.42 2.45
C ILE A 205 0.62 -9.85 1.07
N LEU A 206 0.02 -10.67 0.20
CA LEU A 206 -0.41 -10.28 -1.14
C LEU A 206 -1.91 -10.55 -1.32
N VAL A 207 -2.67 -9.51 -1.61
CA VAL A 207 -4.11 -9.59 -1.89
C VAL A 207 -4.43 -8.78 -3.16
N PRO A 208 -4.20 -9.35 -4.36
CA PRO A 208 -4.28 -8.62 -5.63
C PRO A 208 -5.72 -8.33 -6.12
N GLY A 209 -6.75 -8.86 -5.45
CA GLY A 209 -8.13 -8.79 -5.94
C GLY A 209 -9.18 -8.31 -4.95
N GLY A 210 -8.83 -8.06 -3.70
CA GLY A 210 -9.79 -7.74 -2.65
C GLY A 210 -9.19 -6.88 -1.53
N LEU A 211 -9.71 -7.05 -0.33
CA LEU A 211 -9.34 -6.27 0.86
C LEU A 211 -8.57 -7.10 1.90
N ILE A 212 -7.90 -6.39 2.81
CA ILE A 212 -7.31 -6.97 4.02
C ILE A 212 -8.05 -6.39 5.24
N ASN A 213 -8.60 -7.26 6.08
CA ASN A 213 -9.16 -6.89 7.37
C ASN A 213 -8.33 -7.52 8.50
N ALA A 214 -7.51 -6.70 9.17
CA ALA A 214 -6.64 -7.14 10.26
C ALA A 214 -7.38 -7.45 11.58
N GLY A 215 -8.70 -7.24 11.63
CA GLY A 215 -9.59 -7.82 12.63
C GLY A 215 -10.22 -6.86 13.64
N LEU A 216 -11.14 -7.39 14.44
CA LEU A 216 -11.91 -6.66 15.45
C LEU A 216 -11.57 -7.23 16.83
N ALA A 217 -11.30 -6.38 17.82
CA ALA A 217 -10.87 -6.86 19.14
C ALA A 217 -12.00 -7.44 20.02
N VAL A 218 -13.29 -7.25 19.67
CA VAL A 218 -14.44 -7.56 20.57
C VAL A 218 -15.57 -8.38 19.94
N ALA A 219 -15.61 -9.70 20.23
CA ALA A 219 -16.72 -10.57 19.86
C ALA A 219 -17.50 -10.86 21.12
N SER A 220 -18.82 -10.75 21.02
CA SER A 220 -19.78 -10.66 22.12
C SER A 220 -19.64 -11.75 23.20
N ASP A 221 -19.02 -12.90 22.90
CA ASP A 221 -18.94 -14.04 23.81
C ASP A 221 -17.58 -14.78 23.82
N ILE A 222 -16.54 -14.29 23.10
CA ILE A 222 -15.19 -14.89 23.08
C ILE A 222 -14.15 -13.79 23.27
N ALA A 223 -13.50 -13.76 24.43
CA ALA A 223 -12.40 -12.84 24.72
C ALA A 223 -11.06 -13.52 24.44
N LYS A 224 -10.42 -13.19 23.31
CA LYS A 224 -8.98 -13.47 23.13
C LYS A 224 -8.16 -12.32 23.70
N PRO A 225 -7.00 -12.60 24.33
CA PRO A 225 -6.12 -11.54 24.76
C PRO A 225 -5.59 -10.79 23.53
N ASP A 226 -5.38 -9.48 23.67
CA ASP A 226 -4.78 -8.61 22.65
C ASP A 226 -3.44 -9.14 22.09
N SER A 227 -2.76 -10.04 22.81
CA SER A 227 -1.50 -10.69 22.38
C SER A 227 -1.68 -11.64 21.21
N GLU A 228 -2.91 -12.12 21.01
CA GLU A 228 -3.25 -13.14 20.02
C GLU A 228 -3.97 -12.55 18.81
N LEU A 229 -3.92 -11.22 18.66
CA LEU A 229 -4.64 -10.49 17.62
C LEU A 229 -3.68 -9.66 16.75
N GLY A 230 -4.00 -9.62 15.46
CA GLY A 230 -3.36 -8.75 14.48
C GLY A 230 -2.11 -9.32 13.82
N ILE A 231 -1.40 -8.46 13.10
CA ILE A 231 -0.25 -8.83 12.28
C ILE A 231 0.99 -8.25 12.95
N VAL A 232 1.90 -9.10 13.47
CA VAL A 232 2.99 -8.63 14.33
C VAL A 232 4.31 -9.33 14.05
N THR A 233 5.39 -8.56 13.88
CA THR A 233 6.78 -9.07 13.95
C THR A 233 7.45 -8.57 15.23
N LEU A 234 7.97 -9.48 16.05
CA LEU A 234 8.49 -9.15 17.39
C LEU A 234 9.95 -8.79 17.36
N ARG A 235 10.81 -9.70 16.90
CA ARG A 235 12.28 -9.59 16.97
C ARG A 235 12.89 -9.27 15.61
N GLY A 236 12.32 -8.26 14.96
CA GLY A 236 12.63 -7.91 13.59
C GLY A 236 11.84 -8.77 12.60
N GLY A 237 12.23 -8.69 11.33
CA GLY A 237 11.46 -9.17 10.20
C GLY A 237 10.54 -8.07 9.69
N ASP A 238 10.68 -7.74 8.41
CA ASP A 238 9.86 -6.71 7.76
C ASP A 238 8.41 -7.18 7.65
N LEU A 239 7.48 -6.22 7.63
CA LEU A 239 6.06 -6.46 7.40
C LEU A 239 5.68 -5.75 6.10
N LEU A 240 5.40 -6.54 5.07
CA LEU A 240 5.12 -6.08 3.71
C LEU A 240 3.70 -6.52 3.33
N GLY A 241 2.83 -5.57 3.05
CA GLY A 241 1.44 -5.82 2.66
C GLY A 241 1.08 -5.10 1.37
N PHE A 242 0.52 -5.84 0.42
CA PHE A 242 -0.10 -5.31 -0.78
C PHE A 242 -1.56 -5.73 -0.84
N VAL A 243 -2.43 -4.77 -1.12
CA VAL A 243 -3.87 -4.97 -1.29
C VAL A 243 -4.37 -4.18 -2.49
N ARG A 244 -5.36 -4.73 -3.20
CA ARG A 244 -6.03 -3.99 -4.28
C ARG A 244 -6.85 -2.85 -3.72
N ASP A 245 -7.80 -3.19 -2.85
CA ASP A 245 -8.78 -2.26 -2.30
C ASP A 245 -8.34 -1.78 -0.92
N ASP A 246 -9.15 -1.98 0.12
CA ASP A 246 -8.89 -1.39 1.43
C ASP A 246 -8.02 -2.26 2.34
N PHE A 247 -7.16 -1.60 3.12
CA PHE A 247 -6.48 -2.17 4.27
C PHE A 247 -7.10 -1.65 5.57
N LEU A 248 -7.84 -2.51 6.27
CA LEU A 248 -8.62 -2.15 7.45
C LEU A 248 -8.02 -2.76 8.72
N VAL A 249 -7.50 -1.92 9.62
CA VAL A 249 -6.96 -2.38 10.92
C VAL A 249 -8.04 -2.47 12.00
N ASN A 250 -9.10 -1.64 11.91
CA ASN A 250 -10.23 -1.62 12.83
C ASN A 250 -9.84 -1.43 14.31
N GLN A 251 -9.91 -2.47 15.15
CA GLN A 251 -9.48 -2.42 16.56
C GLN A 251 -8.23 -3.27 16.82
N SER A 252 -7.69 -3.87 15.77
CA SER A 252 -6.51 -4.73 15.81
C SER A 252 -5.21 -3.92 15.71
N ARG A 253 -4.12 -4.59 15.36
CA ARG A 253 -2.78 -4.02 15.27
C ARG A 253 -2.00 -4.60 14.10
N VAL A 254 -1.16 -3.77 13.49
CA VAL A 254 -0.22 -4.15 12.45
C VAL A 254 1.14 -3.55 12.80
N PHE A 255 1.98 -4.33 13.47
CA PHE A 255 3.20 -3.84 14.13
C PHE A 255 4.47 -4.58 13.71
N THR A 256 5.55 -3.83 13.56
CA THR A 256 6.92 -4.35 13.68
C THR A 256 7.52 -3.81 14.98
N LEU A 257 8.15 -4.66 15.79
CA LEU A 257 8.55 -4.29 17.15
C LEU A 257 10.06 -4.35 17.40
N GLY A 258 10.80 -5.02 16.52
CA GLY A 258 12.24 -5.18 16.61
C GLY A 258 13.03 -4.30 15.66
N GLY A 259 12.46 -3.16 15.25
CA GLY A 259 13.15 -2.21 14.39
C GLY A 259 13.25 -2.65 12.93
N SER A 260 12.15 -3.17 12.39
CA SER A 260 12.06 -3.57 10.98
C SER A 260 11.09 -2.68 10.21
N ASP A 261 11.23 -2.67 8.89
CA ASP A 261 10.41 -1.84 8.03
C ASP A 261 8.98 -2.38 7.95
N LEU A 262 8.04 -1.44 7.82
CA LEU A 262 6.63 -1.72 7.60
C LEU A 262 6.23 -1.02 6.28
N LEU A 263 5.80 -1.80 5.29
CA LEU A 263 5.29 -1.30 4.02
C LEU A 263 3.86 -1.78 3.84
N LEU A 264 2.91 -0.86 3.72
CA LEU A 264 1.54 -1.15 3.32
C LEU A 264 1.21 -0.38 2.04
N TYR A 265 0.76 -1.09 1.02
CA TYR A 265 0.41 -0.53 -0.27
C TYR A 265 -1.02 -0.94 -0.63
N SER A 266 -1.92 0.03 -0.67
CA SER A 266 -3.26 -0.09 -1.25
C SER A 266 -3.24 0.45 -2.67
N ALA A 267 -3.61 -0.38 -3.64
CA ALA A 267 -3.48 -0.04 -5.05
C ALA A 267 -4.54 0.94 -5.54
N LEU A 268 -5.79 0.78 -5.10
CA LEU A 268 -6.96 1.52 -5.53
C LEU A 268 -7.80 2.03 -4.36
N GLY A 269 -7.70 1.40 -3.19
CA GLY A 269 -8.47 1.75 -2.00
C GLY A 269 -7.70 2.61 -0.99
N SER A 270 -8.10 2.47 0.27
CA SER A 270 -7.61 3.25 1.41
C SER A 270 -6.90 2.40 2.45
N ILE A 271 -6.15 3.05 3.35
CA ILE A 271 -5.54 2.42 4.53
C ILE A 271 -6.13 3.08 5.77
N ASP A 272 -6.82 2.29 6.61
CA ASP A 272 -7.40 2.74 7.88
C ASP A 272 -6.69 2.07 9.06
N ALA A 273 -5.97 2.86 9.86
CA ALA A 273 -5.32 2.42 11.09
C ALA A 273 -6.33 2.11 12.21
N GLY A 274 -7.58 2.55 12.08
CA GLY A 274 -8.69 2.12 12.90
C GLY A 274 -8.91 2.94 14.18
N ARG A 275 -9.82 2.43 15.02
CA ARG A 275 -10.37 3.12 16.21
C ARG A 275 -10.11 2.38 17.53
N GLY A 276 -9.20 1.40 17.53
CA GLY A 276 -8.83 0.70 18.77
C GLY A 276 -8.06 1.61 19.74
N ALA A 277 -8.13 1.31 21.04
CA ALA A 277 -7.50 2.14 22.06
C ALA A 277 -5.96 2.10 21.96
N LYS A 278 -5.31 3.28 22.06
CA LYS A 278 -3.83 3.39 22.12
C LYS A 278 -3.23 2.68 23.33
N THR A 279 -4.04 2.42 24.36
CA THR A 279 -3.68 1.79 25.64
C THR A 279 -4.10 0.32 25.75
N ALA A 280 -4.54 -0.32 24.66
CA ALA A 280 -4.94 -1.72 24.65
C ALA A 280 -3.74 -2.62 25.03
N SER A 281 -3.62 -2.92 26.32
CA SER A 281 -2.45 -3.55 26.94
C SER A 281 -2.50 -5.04 26.68
N SER A 282 -1.62 -5.48 25.80
CA SER A 282 -1.30 -6.89 25.69
C SER A 282 -0.09 -7.19 26.55
N THR A 283 -0.26 -8.00 27.58
CA THR A 283 0.88 -8.66 28.24
C THR A 283 0.73 -10.15 27.95
N PRO A 284 1.33 -10.67 26.87
CA PRO A 284 1.36 -12.11 26.66
C PRO A 284 2.03 -12.79 27.86
N PRO A 285 1.65 -14.04 28.16
CA PRO A 285 2.39 -14.85 29.12
C PRO A 285 3.87 -14.89 28.73
N PRO A 286 4.81 -14.69 29.67
CA PRO A 286 6.22 -14.71 29.34
C PRO A 286 6.62 -16.08 28.80
N LEU A 287 7.30 -16.10 27.65
CA LEU A 287 7.86 -17.33 27.11
C LEU A 287 9.04 -17.76 27.98
N ILE A 288 8.96 -18.95 28.54
CA ILE A 288 10.07 -19.55 29.28
C ILE A 288 11.05 -20.09 28.25
N THR A 289 12.19 -19.41 28.09
CA THR A 289 13.29 -19.89 27.25
C THR A 289 14.43 -20.37 28.14
N ILE A 290 15.00 -21.54 27.82
CA ILE A 290 16.19 -22.05 28.51
C ILE A 290 17.40 -21.68 27.66
N GLN A 291 18.22 -20.74 28.12
CA GLN A 291 19.51 -20.42 27.51
C GLN A 291 20.62 -20.90 28.45
N ASN A 292 21.48 -21.81 27.98
CA ASN A 292 22.63 -22.33 28.74
C ASN A 292 22.29 -22.90 30.13
N GLY A 293 21.12 -23.53 30.27
CA GLY A 293 20.66 -24.09 31.56
C GLY A 293 20.05 -23.07 32.53
N GLN A 294 19.96 -21.80 32.14
CA GLN A 294 19.26 -20.75 32.90
C GLN A 294 17.87 -20.51 32.30
N VAL A 295 16.86 -20.45 33.19
CA VAL A 295 15.48 -20.13 32.86
C VAL A 295 15.37 -18.62 32.71
N THR A 296 15.17 -18.14 31.48
CA THR A 296 14.98 -16.71 31.17
C THR A 296 13.52 -16.49 30.79
N PHE A 297 12.88 -15.50 31.43
CA PHE A 297 11.53 -15.07 31.10
C PHE A 297 11.58 -14.00 30.02
N ASP A 298 10.98 -14.31 28.88
CA ASP A 298 10.90 -13.40 27.76
C ASP A 298 9.57 -12.61 27.78
N PHE A 299 9.68 -11.30 28.01
CA PHE A 299 8.55 -10.36 28.04
C PHE A 299 8.40 -9.57 26.71
N SER A 300 9.16 -9.91 25.66
CA SER A 300 9.24 -9.09 24.43
C SER A 300 7.93 -8.97 23.65
N GLY A 301 6.91 -9.77 23.96
CA GLY A 301 5.61 -9.69 23.31
C GLY A 301 4.62 -8.72 23.94
N ALA A 302 4.96 -8.10 25.08
CA ALA A 302 4.07 -7.16 25.75
C ALA A 302 4.03 -5.82 25.02
N VAL A 303 3.11 -5.69 24.06
CA VAL A 303 2.94 -4.47 23.28
C VAL A 303 1.55 -3.90 23.45
N THR A 304 1.51 -2.61 23.74
CA THR A 304 0.29 -1.88 24.02
C THR A 304 -0.17 -1.07 22.79
N GLY A 305 -1.45 -1.17 22.50
CA GLY A 305 -2.18 -0.32 21.56
C GLY A 305 -2.62 -1.02 20.28
N SER A 306 -3.62 -0.42 19.66
CA SER A 306 -4.08 -0.75 18.30
C SER A 306 -3.37 0.14 17.27
N GLY A 307 -3.63 -0.13 15.99
CA GLY A 307 -3.20 0.74 14.89
C GLY A 307 -2.04 0.19 14.08
N ILE A 308 -1.28 1.09 13.44
CA ILE A 308 -0.14 0.73 12.60
C ILE A 308 1.12 1.30 13.24
N ALA A 309 2.14 0.46 13.43
CA ALA A 309 3.36 0.93 14.08
C ALA A 309 4.64 0.18 13.66
N ALA A 310 5.70 0.93 13.37
CA ALA A 310 7.06 0.41 13.25
C ALA A 310 7.88 0.87 14.47
N LEU A 311 8.10 -0.03 15.43
CA LEU A 311 8.67 0.26 16.74
C LEU A 311 9.97 -0.53 16.97
N THR A 312 10.73 -0.11 17.98
CA THR A 312 11.95 -0.77 18.46
C THR A 312 11.77 -1.27 19.90
N SER A 313 10.53 -1.62 20.28
CA SER A 313 10.17 -2.06 21.64
C SER A 313 10.95 -3.29 22.11
N THR A 314 11.39 -4.15 21.19
CA THR A 314 12.20 -5.35 21.50
C THR A 314 13.68 -5.17 21.13
N GLY A 315 14.09 -3.94 20.76
CA GLY A 315 15.43 -3.60 20.27
C GLY A 315 15.45 -3.34 18.75
N GLY A 316 16.66 -3.28 18.18
CA GLY A 316 16.87 -3.05 16.75
C GLY A 316 17.08 -1.59 16.36
N VAL A 317 17.38 -1.38 15.07
CA VAL A 317 17.51 -0.04 14.47
C VAL A 317 16.11 0.48 14.15
N PRO A 318 15.78 1.76 14.36
CA PRO A 318 14.46 2.28 14.00
C PRO A 318 14.11 2.00 12.54
N GLY A 319 13.07 1.18 12.34
CA GLY A 319 12.52 0.86 11.02
C GLY A 319 11.65 2.00 10.49
N ARG A 320 11.40 1.98 9.19
CA ARG A 320 10.55 2.95 8.49
C ARG A 320 9.13 2.42 8.33
N ALA A 321 8.13 3.27 8.50
CA ALA A 321 6.75 2.98 8.12
C ALA A 321 6.42 3.69 6.80
N SER A 322 6.18 2.92 5.74
CA SER A 322 5.81 3.41 4.41
C SER A 322 4.38 2.98 4.10
N LEU A 323 3.47 3.95 3.96
CA LEU A 323 2.08 3.69 3.64
C LEU A 323 1.71 4.43 2.35
N PHE A 324 1.22 3.68 1.37
CA PHE A 324 0.84 4.22 0.06
C PHE A 324 -0.59 3.81 -0.29
N ALA A 325 -1.43 4.79 -0.55
CA ALA A 325 -2.81 4.66 -1.05
C ALA A 325 -3.05 5.74 -2.13
N PRO A 326 -2.44 5.61 -3.33
CA PRO A 326 -2.36 6.71 -4.31
C PRO A 326 -3.71 7.30 -4.71
N TYR A 327 -4.77 6.49 -4.72
CA TYR A 327 -6.12 6.89 -5.14
C TYR A 327 -7.10 7.05 -3.99
N GLY A 328 -6.76 6.52 -2.81
CA GLY A 328 -7.60 6.57 -1.63
C GLY A 328 -7.00 7.42 -0.52
N GLU A 329 -7.36 7.07 0.70
CA GLU A 329 -7.05 7.85 1.90
C GLU A 329 -6.15 7.06 2.85
N ILE A 330 -5.29 7.76 3.59
CA ILE A 330 -4.63 7.20 4.77
C ILE A 330 -5.27 7.83 5.99
N ASN A 331 -6.03 7.02 6.74
CA ASN A 331 -6.69 7.45 7.96
C ASN A 331 -5.94 6.91 9.18
N ALA A 332 -5.36 7.81 9.98
CA ALA A 332 -4.70 7.43 11.23
C ALA A 332 -5.71 7.03 12.32
N GLY A 333 -6.99 7.35 12.16
CA GLY A 333 -8.06 7.03 13.09
C GLY A 333 -7.75 7.48 14.52
N GLU A 334 -8.32 6.79 15.51
CA GLU A 334 -7.98 7.01 16.93
C GLU A 334 -6.80 6.13 17.38
N ALA A 335 -6.58 5.00 16.70
CA ALA A 335 -5.51 4.08 17.03
C ALA A 335 -4.11 4.67 16.72
N GLY A 336 -4.04 5.49 15.67
CA GLY A 336 -2.84 6.22 15.26
C GLY A 336 -1.88 5.41 14.40
N ILE A 337 -0.94 6.15 13.80
CA ILE A 337 0.18 5.61 13.02
C ILE A 337 1.48 6.05 13.71
N ARG A 338 2.39 5.11 13.95
CA ARG A 338 3.61 5.38 14.72
C ARG A 338 4.84 4.80 14.03
N SER A 339 5.95 5.53 14.03
CA SER A 339 7.24 4.99 13.63
C SER A 339 8.31 5.49 14.58
N ALA A 340 9.15 4.59 15.06
CA ALA A 340 10.37 4.93 15.78
C ALA A 340 11.42 5.54 14.83
N GLY A 341 11.37 5.19 13.54
CA GLY A 341 12.19 5.76 12.49
C GLY A 341 11.40 6.73 11.63
N ASP A 342 11.64 6.68 10.32
CA ASP A 342 11.02 7.56 9.35
C ASP A 342 9.58 7.12 9.03
N ILE A 343 8.78 8.06 8.49
CA ILE A 343 7.46 7.80 7.92
C ILE A 343 7.36 8.37 6.51
N ASP A 344 6.91 7.55 5.56
CA ASP A 344 6.50 7.98 4.21
C ASP A 344 5.00 7.72 4.05
N LEU A 345 4.21 8.76 3.77
CA LEU A 345 2.78 8.65 3.53
C LEU A 345 2.42 9.22 2.17
N GLY A 346 2.01 8.35 1.25
CA GLY A 346 1.57 8.75 -0.08
C GLY A 346 0.12 8.42 -0.32
N ALA A 347 -0.77 9.41 -0.22
CA ALA A 347 -2.19 9.23 -0.48
C ALA A 347 -2.84 10.48 -1.05
N ARG A 348 -4.06 10.33 -1.59
CA ARG A 348 -4.87 11.46 -2.05
C ARG A 348 -5.25 12.37 -0.89
N VAL A 349 -5.61 11.76 0.24
CA VAL A 349 -5.99 12.46 1.48
C VAL A 349 -5.37 11.75 2.67
N ILE A 350 -4.86 12.52 3.64
CA ILE A 350 -4.40 12.01 4.93
C ILE A 350 -5.28 12.58 6.03
N ILE A 351 -5.90 11.69 6.81
CA ILE A 351 -6.81 12.05 7.91
C ILE A 351 -6.15 11.71 9.24
N GLY A 352 -6.30 12.60 10.22
CA GLY A 352 -5.80 12.37 11.58
C GLY A 352 -4.29 12.54 11.71
N ALA A 353 -3.69 13.50 10.99
CA ALA A 353 -2.25 13.79 11.08
C ALA A 353 -1.75 14.02 12.53
N ASP A 354 -2.60 14.55 13.42
CA ASP A 354 -2.29 14.71 14.85
C ASP A 354 -2.05 13.37 15.58
N ASN A 355 -2.67 12.30 15.08
CA ASN A 355 -2.53 10.92 15.56
C ASN A 355 -1.37 10.17 14.91
N ILE A 356 -0.55 10.85 14.11
CA ILE A 356 0.66 10.31 13.50
C ILE A 356 1.87 10.76 14.32
N LYS A 357 2.73 9.81 14.70
CA LYS A 357 3.96 10.06 15.48
C LYS A 357 5.17 9.49 14.74
N VAL A 358 6.17 10.34 14.55
CA VAL A 358 7.38 10.03 13.79
C VAL A 358 8.59 10.27 14.67
N GLY A 359 9.47 9.29 14.78
CA GLY A 359 10.74 9.41 15.51
C GLY A 359 11.87 9.98 14.64
N GLY A 360 11.79 9.78 13.33
CA GLY A 360 12.72 10.32 12.33
C GLY A 360 12.09 11.39 11.43
N THR A 361 12.35 11.28 10.13
CA THR A 361 11.86 12.19 9.09
C THR A 361 10.45 11.78 8.65
N SER A 362 9.60 12.77 8.39
CA SER A 362 8.28 12.54 7.81
C SER A 362 8.18 13.13 6.40
N THR A 363 7.72 12.30 5.46
CA THR A 363 7.44 12.67 4.08
C THR A 363 5.96 12.49 3.78
N GLY A 364 5.34 13.45 3.10
CA GLY A 364 3.95 13.37 2.63
C GLY A 364 2.88 13.76 3.64
N LEU A 365 3.22 14.01 4.92
CA LEU A 365 2.28 14.65 5.85
C LEU A 365 1.94 16.07 5.38
N PRO A 366 0.66 16.49 5.49
CA PRO A 366 0.31 17.89 5.28
C PRO A 366 1.10 18.73 6.30
N VAL A 367 1.98 19.59 5.79
CA VAL A 367 2.71 20.54 6.64
C VAL A 367 1.70 21.50 7.24
N ALA A 368 1.58 21.49 8.57
CA ALA A 368 0.84 22.54 9.26
C ALA A 368 1.49 23.89 8.89
N SER A 369 0.70 24.83 8.39
CA SER A 369 1.22 26.13 7.98
C SER A 369 1.91 26.80 9.18
N THR A 370 3.22 27.05 9.08
CA THR A 370 3.99 27.78 10.09
C THR A 370 3.71 29.30 10.06
N GLY A 371 2.49 29.69 9.69
CA GLY A 371 2.05 31.08 9.49
C GLY A 371 1.94 31.92 10.77
N ALA A 372 2.39 31.44 11.93
CA ALA A 372 2.27 32.14 13.21
C ALA A 372 3.61 32.46 13.90
N ALA A 373 4.76 32.29 13.23
CA ALA A 373 6.07 32.62 13.78
C ALA A 373 6.72 33.80 13.03
N GLY A 374 6.14 34.99 13.17
CA GLY A 374 6.71 36.20 12.54
C GLY A 374 5.98 37.53 12.73
N LEU A 375 4.90 37.59 13.51
CA LEU A 375 4.17 38.84 13.78
C LEU A 375 4.33 39.26 15.24
N THR A 376 5.51 39.76 15.62
CA THR A 376 5.60 40.65 16.77
C THR A 376 5.18 42.05 16.31
N ALA A 377 3.89 42.36 16.40
CA ALA A 377 3.36 43.71 16.25
C ALA A 377 2.76 44.18 17.59
N PRO A 378 2.94 45.46 17.97
CA PRO A 378 2.71 45.96 19.32
C PRO A 378 1.22 45.88 19.71
N ALA A 379 0.97 45.59 20.99
CA ALA A 379 -0.36 45.53 21.56
C ALA A 379 -1.08 46.88 21.45
N SER A 380 -2.17 46.93 20.67
CA SER A 380 -3.15 48.03 20.70
C SER A 380 -4.33 47.66 21.59
N SER A 381 -4.77 48.57 22.46
CA SER A 381 -5.83 48.37 23.46
C SER A 381 -7.25 48.65 22.95
N ASP A 382 -7.55 48.33 21.68
CA ASP A 382 -8.86 48.59 21.06
C ASP A 382 -9.68 47.28 20.89
N PRO A 383 -10.84 47.11 21.56
CA PRO A 383 -11.63 45.88 21.50
C PRO A 383 -12.26 45.57 20.14
N THR A 384 -12.33 46.56 19.22
CA THR A 384 -13.03 46.39 17.93
C THR A 384 -12.12 45.87 16.80
N ALA A 385 -10.79 45.88 16.99
CA ALA A 385 -9.83 45.39 16.00
C ALA A 385 -9.63 43.86 16.03
N GLN A 386 -9.97 43.19 17.14
CA GLN A 386 -9.79 41.72 17.29
C GLN A 386 -10.76 40.89 16.43
N ASN A 387 -11.95 41.41 16.10
CA ASN A 387 -12.95 40.67 15.32
C ASN A 387 -12.70 40.69 13.79
N LYS A 388 -11.81 41.54 13.27
CA LYS A 388 -11.44 41.55 11.84
C LYS A 388 -10.26 40.62 11.52
N GLN A 389 -9.47 40.26 12.53
CA GLN A 389 -8.30 39.39 12.36
C GLN A 389 -8.67 37.91 12.18
N GLY A 390 -9.84 37.48 12.69
CA GLY A 390 -10.36 36.13 12.49
C GLY A 390 -10.85 35.85 11.07
N SER A 391 -11.33 36.88 10.36
CA SER A 391 -11.81 36.74 8.97
C SER A 391 -10.69 36.76 7.93
N GLU A 392 -9.61 37.51 8.16
CA GLU A 392 -8.48 37.59 7.21
C GLU A 392 -7.54 36.37 7.29
N ILE A 393 -7.41 35.76 8.47
CA ILE A 393 -6.69 34.49 8.66
C ILE A 393 -7.50 33.32 8.07
N ALA A 394 -8.83 33.33 8.21
CA ALA A 394 -9.72 32.31 7.63
C ALA A 394 -9.78 32.39 6.09
N GLU A 395 -9.68 33.57 5.50
CA GLU A 395 -9.71 33.73 4.04
C GLU A 395 -8.34 33.41 3.41
N SER A 396 -7.24 33.72 4.11
CA SER A 396 -5.88 33.33 3.69
C SER A 396 -5.66 31.81 3.76
N ALA A 397 -6.29 31.12 4.73
CA ALA A 397 -6.26 29.65 4.83
C ALA A 397 -7.04 28.93 3.71
N LYS A 398 -8.09 29.55 3.15
CA LYS A 398 -8.84 28.99 2.02
C LYS A 398 -8.12 29.12 0.68
N THR A 399 -7.25 30.11 0.54
CA THR A 399 -6.61 30.41 -0.76
C THR A 399 -5.36 29.55 -1.00
N ASP A 400 -4.72 29.04 0.06
CA ASP A 400 -3.50 28.21 -0.05
C ASP A 400 -3.76 26.69 -0.01
N GLY A 401 -4.95 26.23 0.41
CA GLY A 401 -5.36 24.82 0.32
C GLY A 401 -5.57 24.31 -1.11
N ASN A 402 -5.47 25.18 -2.11
CA ASN A 402 -5.77 24.89 -3.52
C ASN A 402 -4.52 24.77 -4.43
N LYS A 403 -3.30 24.73 -3.86
CA LYS A 403 -2.06 24.63 -4.66
C LYS A 403 -1.77 23.22 -5.23
N LEU A 404 -2.61 22.22 -4.94
CA LEU A 404 -2.63 20.95 -5.65
C LEU A 404 -3.78 20.84 -6.68
N ALA A 405 -4.62 21.88 -6.80
CA ALA A 405 -5.73 21.95 -7.76
C ALA A 405 -5.49 22.98 -8.89
N ALA A 406 -4.27 23.51 -9.02
CA ALA A 406 -3.90 24.45 -10.08
C ALA A 406 -3.18 23.72 -11.23
N LEU A 407 -3.93 22.92 -11.99
CA LEU A 407 -3.56 22.61 -13.39
C LEU A 407 -4.03 23.78 -14.29
N PRO A 408 -3.25 24.25 -15.28
CA PRO A 408 -3.53 25.52 -15.95
C PRO A 408 -4.69 25.47 -16.97
N SER A 409 -5.63 26.41 -16.77
CA SER A 409 -6.54 27.15 -17.67
C SER A 409 -7.14 26.49 -18.93
N LEU A 410 -8.49 26.40 -18.94
CA LEU A 410 -9.34 26.35 -20.12
C LEU A 410 -9.28 27.71 -20.86
N ILE A 411 -9.00 27.72 -22.17
CA ILE A 411 -9.05 28.93 -23.00
C ILE A 411 -10.44 29.01 -23.66
N THR A 412 -11.23 30.02 -23.31
CA THR A 412 -12.44 30.41 -24.04
C THR A 412 -12.14 31.68 -24.84
N VAL A 413 -12.21 31.60 -26.17
CA VAL A 413 -12.10 32.78 -27.04
C VAL A 413 -13.50 33.29 -27.34
N GLU A 414 -13.82 34.45 -26.78
CA GLU A 414 -15.03 35.21 -27.13
C GLU A 414 -14.62 36.37 -28.04
N VAL A 415 -15.12 36.35 -29.28
CA VAL A 415 -14.91 37.44 -30.25
C VAL A 415 -16.10 38.39 -30.13
N ILE A 416 -15.88 39.58 -29.57
CA ILE A 416 -16.87 40.66 -29.58
C ILE A 416 -16.33 41.82 -30.43
N SER A 417 -16.97 41.94 -31.60
CA SER A 417 -17.09 43.10 -32.47
C SER A 417 -15.93 43.46 -33.41
N LEU A 418 -16.31 43.68 -34.67
CA LEU A 418 -15.65 44.55 -35.63
C LEU A 418 -16.75 45.19 -36.51
N GLY A 419 -17.05 46.46 -36.22
CA GLY A 419 -17.40 47.49 -37.20
C GLY A 419 -18.83 47.51 -37.76
N ASP A 420 -19.56 48.56 -37.38
CA ASP A 420 -20.76 49.07 -38.04
C ASP A 420 -20.53 49.41 -39.52
N GLU A 421 -21.50 49.10 -40.37
CA GLU A 421 -21.92 50.06 -41.41
C GLU A 421 -23.41 49.92 -41.76
N SER A 422 -23.98 51.06 -42.15
CA SER A 422 -25.36 51.46 -41.95
C SER A 422 -26.31 51.12 -43.11
N THR A 423 -27.61 51.10 -42.78
CA THR A 423 -28.80 51.39 -43.61
C THR A 423 -29.28 50.38 -44.67
N SER A 424 -30.52 49.87 -44.49
CA SER A 424 -31.69 50.12 -45.38
C SER A 424 -32.78 49.03 -45.29
N VAL A 425 -33.98 49.47 -44.90
CA VAL A 425 -35.38 49.02 -45.11
C VAL A 425 -35.70 47.68 -45.84
N ALA A 426 -36.58 46.89 -45.17
CA ALA A 426 -37.54 45.77 -45.48
C ALA A 426 -37.94 45.41 -46.95
N PRO A 427 -38.69 44.29 -47.27
CA PRO A 427 -39.52 43.39 -46.41
C PRO A 427 -39.59 41.86 -46.75
N ALA A 428 -40.40 41.11 -45.95
CA ALA A 428 -41.09 39.82 -46.19
C ALA A 428 -40.21 38.54 -46.38
N THR A 429 -40.49 37.34 -45.88
CA THR A 429 -41.76 36.62 -45.61
C THR A 429 -41.44 35.38 -44.74
N ALA A 430 -42.32 35.01 -43.81
CA ALA A 430 -42.27 33.74 -43.09
C ALA A 430 -43.04 32.64 -43.85
N THR A 431 -42.51 31.42 -43.94
CA THR A 431 -43.24 30.16 -43.66
C THR A 431 -42.33 28.92 -43.82
N THR A 432 -42.57 27.97 -42.92
CA THR A 432 -41.94 26.66 -42.64
C THR A 432 -41.82 25.67 -43.82
N PRO A 433 -40.99 24.61 -43.71
CA PRO A 433 -41.62 23.28 -43.47
C PRO A 433 -40.80 22.26 -42.63
N LYS A 434 -41.54 21.42 -41.89
CA LYS A 434 -41.26 19.97 -41.64
C LYS A 434 -42.12 19.18 -42.69
N PRO A 435 -41.96 17.87 -42.96
CA PRO A 435 -41.27 16.82 -42.17
C PRO A 435 -40.45 15.75 -42.96
N ASN A 436 -39.74 14.93 -42.18
CA ASN A 436 -39.20 13.56 -42.37
C ASN A 436 -39.26 12.86 -43.73
N ALA A 437 -38.11 12.27 -44.13
CA ALA A 437 -37.87 10.83 -44.38
C ALA A 437 -36.75 10.64 -45.43
N ALA A 438 -35.88 9.65 -45.22
CA ALA A 438 -34.97 9.12 -46.25
C ALA A 438 -35.30 7.64 -46.53
N GLU A 439 -35.62 7.38 -47.80
CA GLU A 439 -35.36 6.23 -48.70
C GLU A 439 -35.30 4.79 -48.11
N ASP A 440 -36.15 3.84 -48.53
CA ASP A 440 -36.33 3.17 -49.84
C ASP A 440 -35.24 2.12 -50.19
N LYS A 441 -35.57 0.82 -50.07
CA LYS A 441 -35.72 -0.17 -51.18
C LYS A 441 -35.55 -1.62 -50.71
N ALA A 442 -36.52 -2.50 -51.02
CA ALA A 442 -36.36 -3.57 -52.02
C ALA A 442 -37.45 -4.67 -51.96
N LYS A 443 -38.21 -4.76 -53.06
CA LYS A 443 -38.59 -5.95 -53.87
C LYS A 443 -39.31 -7.19 -53.25
N LYS A 444 -40.39 -7.50 -53.99
CA LYS A 444 -40.82 -8.80 -54.57
C LYS A 444 -41.92 -9.62 -53.88
N ASP A 445 -43.07 -9.62 -54.56
CA ASP A 445 -43.80 -10.77 -55.11
C ASP A 445 -44.35 -11.89 -54.21
N ASN A 446 -45.69 -11.96 -54.29
CA ASN A 446 -46.58 -13.11 -54.45
C ASN A 446 -46.97 -14.02 -53.26
N LYS A 447 -48.29 -14.04 -53.08
CA LYS A 447 -49.20 -15.05 -52.51
C LYS A 447 -48.92 -16.51 -53.00
N PRO A 448 -49.62 -17.52 -52.44
CA PRO A 448 -50.65 -17.48 -51.39
C PRO A 448 -50.27 -18.12 -50.06
#